data_AF-A0A806K1E3-F1
#
_entry.id   AF-A0A806K1E3-F1
#
_cell.length_a   1.000
_cell.length_b   1.000
_cell.length_c   1.000
_cell.angle_alpha   90.00
_cell.angle_beta   90.00
_cell.angle_gamma   90.00
#
_symmetry.space_group_name_H-M   'P 1'
#
loop_
_entity.id
_entity.type
_entity.pdbx_description
1 polymer ?
#
loop_
_entity_poly.entity_id
_entity_poly.type
_entity_poly.pdbx_seq_one_letter_code
_entity_poly.pdbx_strand_id
1 'polypeptide(L)'
;MQRWKDNRTCKDAFSNLSDRFAKELLIDRILEKRDYRDVLEMDYFQVIDQKVVSALVAALCNRTIGLSELENHVRPRRQSVWHEKYKSLYDAITSAAQFQHAQERADLEMASAENGVERYCKHWFKIDQAYRQFHHHVRKSGEQNLLNKLVAQVENFYTNNFVLKLGDRFQELISGLDEWRIPPYHRQDQFFDLWVQPFLAKENKVCVIISDALRYEVAEELQRAIRQEDRFEAELFPMVSMLPSYTQLGMAALLPHSELAFADNDSGNVRVDGQPSDGLANRSKILKNALKERGDAAKAEYLLTLDREMKRDILKANDVLYIYHDKIDSADEDGKFNAAQEVIEDLVKLIKNLGNNNVTNFIVTADHGFLHQISELDESDLSCADVAEEKVFYKDRRFVLGRGLTASAGMHTFSSAQLGLSGDVTAQIPKSINRFPLKGAKKRYVHGGASLQEIVLPVLKINKKRASDTTLVEVDILGSSSSSITSGQLAVTLYQREAVTEKIRPRTLKAGIYTQDGQLISDQHELCFDLASDNPREREVTVRFILTSEAEKANNADVDLILQDKVADTTVDRPYASRRYSMRRSFTSDFDMF
;
A
#
# COMPACT_ATOMS: atom_id res chain seq x y z
N MET A 1 36.31 -11.12 -5.52
CA MET A 1 34.85 -11.33 -5.63
C MET A 1 34.10 -10.11 -5.07
N GLN A 2 34.27 -9.74 -3.80
CA GLN A 2 33.64 -8.55 -3.16
C GLN A 2 33.82 -7.23 -3.94
N ARG A 3 35.06 -6.89 -4.34
CA ARG A 3 35.35 -5.64 -5.10
C ARG A 3 34.65 -5.53 -6.47
N TRP A 4 34.37 -6.65 -7.14
CA TRP A 4 33.67 -6.64 -8.43
C TRP A 4 32.15 -6.59 -8.25
N LYS A 5 31.66 -7.13 -7.14
CA LYS A 5 30.26 -7.13 -6.73
C LYS A 5 29.76 -5.72 -6.42
N ASP A 6 30.55 -4.93 -5.69
CA ASP A 6 30.13 -3.62 -5.19
C ASP A 6 30.34 -2.47 -6.22
N ASN A 7 30.92 -2.79 -7.38
CA ASN A 7 31.09 -1.83 -8.48
C ASN A 7 29.97 -1.98 -9.52
N ARG A 8 29.13 -0.94 -9.68
CA ARG A 8 28.00 -0.93 -10.63
C ARG A 8 28.42 -1.22 -12.08
N THR A 9 29.62 -0.83 -12.51
CA THR A 9 30.09 -1.11 -13.89
C THR A 9 30.53 -2.56 -14.10
N CYS A 10 30.72 -3.33 -13.02
CA CYS A 10 31.14 -4.72 -13.05
C CYS A 10 30.01 -5.71 -12.71
N LYS A 11 28.78 -5.23 -12.41
CA LYS A 11 27.65 -6.08 -11.97
C LYS A 11 27.33 -7.21 -12.95
N ASP A 12 27.32 -6.94 -14.25
CA ASP A 12 27.02 -7.96 -15.27
C ASP A 12 28.15 -8.99 -15.40
N ALA A 13 29.41 -8.53 -15.39
CA ALA A 13 30.59 -9.41 -15.41
C ALA A 13 30.66 -10.28 -14.14
N PHE A 14 30.37 -9.68 -12.98
CA PHE A 14 30.27 -10.39 -11.71
C PHE A 14 29.18 -11.47 -11.76
N SER A 15 28.00 -11.13 -12.26
CA SER A 15 26.85 -12.04 -12.29
C SER A 15 27.15 -13.26 -13.17
N ASN A 16 27.71 -13.04 -14.36
CA ASN A 16 28.12 -14.11 -15.28
C ASN A 16 29.21 -15.02 -14.70
N LEU A 17 30.23 -14.44 -14.04
CA LEU A 17 31.30 -15.21 -13.40
C LEU A 17 30.77 -15.98 -12.19
N SER A 18 29.93 -15.35 -11.36
CA SER A 18 29.25 -16.00 -10.24
C SER A 18 28.50 -17.24 -10.70
N ASP A 19 27.67 -17.12 -11.75
CA ASP A 19 26.88 -18.24 -12.25
C ASP A 19 27.75 -19.38 -12.81
N ARG A 20 28.86 -19.03 -13.47
CA ARG A 20 29.81 -20.02 -13.96
C ARG A 20 30.50 -20.75 -12.80
N PHE A 21 31.04 -20.02 -11.83
CA PHE A 21 31.70 -20.61 -10.66
C PHE A 21 30.73 -21.38 -9.78
N ALA A 22 29.47 -20.94 -9.66
CA ALA A 22 28.45 -21.67 -8.93
C ALA A 22 28.27 -23.10 -9.48
N LYS A 23 28.30 -23.25 -10.81
CA LYS A 23 28.22 -24.54 -11.50
C LYS A 23 29.50 -25.36 -11.37
N GLU A 24 30.66 -24.75 -11.61
CA GLU A 24 31.95 -25.44 -11.53
C GLU A 24 32.26 -25.94 -10.11
N LEU A 25 31.89 -25.16 -9.08
CA LEU A 25 32.12 -25.49 -7.67
C LEU A 25 30.95 -26.29 -7.05
N LEU A 26 29.90 -26.57 -7.81
CA LEU A 26 28.70 -27.28 -7.33
C LEU A 26 28.12 -26.67 -6.05
N ILE A 27 28.00 -25.33 -6.04
CA ILE A 27 27.54 -24.57 -4.87
C ILE A 27 26.14 -25.00 -4.45
N ASP A 28 25.28 -25.38 -5.40
CA ASP A 28 23.97 -25.98 -5.16
C ASP A 28 24.03 -27.18 -4.20
N ARG A 29 24.92 -28.14 -4.46
CA ARG A 29 25.10 -29.34 -3.62
C ARG A 29 25.66 -29.03 -2.24
N ILE A 30 26.50 -28.00 -2.14
CA ILE A 30 27.03 -27.52 -0.86
C ILE A 30 25.89 -26.89 -0.06
N LEU A 31 25.07 -26.07 -0.72
CA LEU A 31 23.94 -25.38 -0.12
C LEU A 31 22.82 -26.33 0.30
N GLU A 32 22.57 -27.43 -0.41
CA GLU A 32 21.58 -28.46 -0.02
C GLU A 32 21.77 -28.96 1.41
N LYS A 33 23.03 -29.10 1.86
CA LYS A 33 23.37 -29.65 3.18
C LYS A 33 23.46 -28.61 4.30
N ARG A 34 23.37 -27.31 3.98
CA ARG A 34 23.48 -26.21 4.95
C ARG A 34 22.10 -25.70 5.37
N ASP A 35 21.98 -25.14 6.56
CA ASP A 35 20.81 -24.33 6.90
C ASP A 35 20.87 -23.01 6.09
N TYR A 36 19.72 -22.45 5.72
CA TYR A 36 19.69 -21.14 5.06
C TYR A 36 20.13 -20.01 6.01
N ARG A 37 19.95 -20.20 7.33
CA ARG A 37 20.38 -19.26 8.38
C ARG A 37 21.89 -19.01 8.33
N ASP A 38 22.67 -20.03 8.00
CA ASP A 38 24.14 -19.95 7.91
C ASP A 38 24.63 -19.11 6.72
N VAL A 39 23.75 -18.76 5.79
CA VAL A 39 24.11 -18.08 4.53
C VAL A 39 23.33 -16.76 4.32
N LEU A 40 22.61 -16.28 5.33
CA LEU A 40 21.81 -15.05 5.24
C LEU A 40 22.63 -13.81 4.88
N GLU A 41 23.87 -13.74 5.37
CA GLU A 41 24.80 -12.63 5.11
C GLU A 41 25.63 -12.82 3.82
N MET A 42 25.51 -13.97 3.15
CA MET A 42 26.29 -14.31 1.96
C MET A 42 25.50 -14.02 0.68
N ASP A 43 26.09 -13.36 -0.30
CA ASP A 43 25.41 -13.00 -1.56
C ASP A 43 26.30 -13.14 -2.79
N TYR A 44 27.36 -13.95 -2.66
CA TYR A 44 28.30 -14.23 -3.75
C TYR A 44 27.66 -14.92 -4.93
N PHE A 45 26.62 -15.73 -4.70
CA PHE A 45 25.97 -16.55 -5.71
C PHE A 45 24.45 -16.39 -5.67
N GLN A 46 23.83 -16.31 -6.85
CA GLN A 46 22.38 -16.20 -6.99
C GLN A 46 21.63 -17.38 -6.34
N VAL A 47 22.21 -18.58 -6.36
CA VAL A 47 21.64 -19.80 -5.74
C VAL A 47 21.43 -19.66 -4.22
N ILE A 48 22.11 -18.72 -3.56
CA ILE A 48 21.89 -18.44 -2.13
C ILE A 48 20.51 -17.80 -1.93
N ASP A 49 20.16 -16.78 -2.73
CA ASP A 49 18.82 -16.18 -2.65
C ASP A 49 17.73 -17.19 -3.00
N GLN A 50 17.96 -18.08 -3.98
CA GLN A 50 17.01 -19.16 -4.28
C GLN A 50 16.78 -20.07 -3.06
N LYS A 51 17.85 -20.47 -2.37
CA LYS A 51 17.75 -21.28 -1.15
C LYS A 51 17.02 -20.54 -0.03
N VAL A 52 17.37 -19.27 0.23
CA VAL A 52 16.76 -18.47 1.30
C VAL A 52 15.27 -18.28 1.03
N VAL A 53 14.88 -17.87 -0.17
CA VAL A 53 13.47 -17.72 -0.56
C VAL A 53 12.72 -19.05 -0.41
N SER A 54 13.26 -20.15 -0.95
CA SER A 54 12.61 -21.46 -0.86
C SER A 54 12.45 -21.93 0.59
N ALA A 55 13.45 -21.70 1.44
CA ALA A 55 13.40 -22.05 2.85
C ALA A 55 12.40 -21.19 3.64
N LEU A 56 12.32 -19.88 3.37
CA LEU A 56 11.35 -18.98 3.99
C LEU A 56 9.91 -19.33 3.57
N VAL A 57 9.67 -19.64 2.30
CA VAL A 57 8.37 -20.11 1.82
C VAL A 57 7.98 -21.42 2.51
N ALA A 58 8.90 -22.38 2.62
CA ALA A 58 8.65 -23.63 3.33
C ALA A 58 8.37 -23.38 4.81
N ALA A 59 9.13 -22.49 5.46
CA ALA A 59 8.97 -22.15 6.85
C ALA A 59 7.61 -21.52 7.14
N LEU A 60 7.13 -20.61 6.27
CA LEU A 60 5.80 -20.02 6.34
C LEU A 60 4.68 -21.04 6.10
N CYS A 61 4.83 -21.89 5.08
CA CYS A 61 3.85 -22.93 4.78
C CYS A 61 3.67 -23.93 5.93
N ASN A 62 4.74 -24.15 6.70
CA ASN A 62 4.77 -25.04 7.86
C ASN A 62 4.57 -24.30 9.19
N ARG A 63 4.37 -22.96 9.18
CA ARG A 63 4.22 -22.10 10.36
C ARG A 63 5.35 -22.26 11.40
N THR A 64 6.58 -22.32 10.91
CA THR A 64 7.79 -22.50 11.74
C THR A 64 8.62 -21.23 11.94
N ILE A 65 8.14 -20.10 11.40
CA ILE A 65 8.78 -18.80 11.53
C ILE A 65 7.73 -17.73 11.81
N GLY A 66 8.02 -16.83 12.76
CA GLY A 66 7.15 -15.68 13.06
C GLY A 66 7.50 -14.45 12.23
N LEU A 67 6.61 -13.45 12.19
CA LEU A 67 6.80 -12.22 11.42
C LEU A 67 8.13 -11.51 11.72
N SER A 68 8.44 -11.27 13.00
CA SER A 68 9.66 -10.55 13.39
C SER A 68 10.95 -11.29 13.01
N GLU A 69 10.99 -12.61 13.18
CA GLU A 69 12.14 -13.43 12.78
C GLU A 69 12.31 -13.41 11.25
N LEU A 70 11.21 -13.52 10.51
CA LEU A 70 11.22 -13.46 9.05
C LEU A 70 11.73 -12.12 8.54
N GLU A 71 11.27 -11.01 9.11
CA GLU A 71 11.74 -9.67 8.74
C GLU A 71 13.24 -9.51 9.00
N ASN A 72 13.76 -10.09 10.09
CA ASN A 72 15.19 -10.11 10.38
C ASN A 72 15.99 -10.96 9.37
N HIS A 73 15.41 -12.04 8.84
CA HIS A 73 16.05 -12.86 7.80
C HIS A 73 16.02 -12.20 6.42
N VAL A 74 14.94 -11.46 6.10
CA VAL A 74 14.80 -10.75 4.82
C VAL A 74 15.67 -9.48 4.78
N ARG A 75 15.86 -8.81 5.91
CA ARG A 75 16.57 -7.52 5.97
C ARG A 75 17.98 -7.54 5.38
N PRO A 76 18.90 -8.47 5.74
CA PRO A 76 20.22 -8.55 5.12
C PRO A 76 20.16 -8.75 3.60
N ARG A 77 19.12 -9.42 3.09
CA ARG A 77 18.95 -9.70 1.66
C ARG A 77 18.64 -8.45 0.85
N ARG A 78 18.20 -7.35 1.46
CA ARG A 78 18.00 -6.06 0.77
C ARG A 78 19.29 -5.48 0.21
N GLN A 79 20.44 -5.82 0.82
CA GLN A 79 21.77 -5.40 0.37
C GLN A 79 22.42 -6.39 -0.61
N SER A 80 21.74 -7.51 -0.91
CA SER A 80 22.22 -8.48 -1.89
C SER A 80 22.28 -7.85 -3.28
N VAL A 81 23.34 -8.14 -4.05
CA VAL A 81 23.39 -7.77 -5.48
C VAL A 81 22.26 -8.38 -6.31
N TRP A 82 21.67 -9.46 -5.82
CA TRP A 82 20.55 -10.15 -6.44
C TRP A 82 19.19 -9.60 -5.96
N HIS A 83 19.16 -8.67 -5.00
CA HIS A 83 17.92 -8.20 -4.39
C HIS A 83 16.91 -7.71 -5.43
N GLU A 84 17.32 -6.92 -6.41
CA GLU A 84 16.41 -6.42 -7.47
C GLU A 84 15.64 -7.55 -8.18
N LYS A 85 16.27 -8.70 -8.38
CA LYS A 85 15.65 -9.89 -9.00
C LYS A 85 14.69 -10.62 -8.07
N TYR A 86 14.99 -10.64 -6.77
CA TYR A 86 14.20 -11.37 -5.75
C TYR A 86 13.28 -10.48 -4.92
N LYS A 87 13.28 -9.17 -5.15
CA LYS A 87 12.54 -8.19 -4.34
C LYS A 87 11.07 -8.55 -4.21
N SER A 88 10.38 -8.79 -5.33
CA SER A 88 8.97 -9.17 -5.32
C SER A 88 8.70 -10.49 -4.59
N LEU A 89 9.65 -11.43 -4.58
CA LEU A 89 9.51 -12.67 -3.82
C LEU A 89 9.62 -12.42 -2.32
N TYR A 90 10.61 -11.63 -1.89
CA TYR A 90 10.76 -11.25 -0.48
C TYR A 90 9.58 -10.40 0.02
N ASP A 91 9.08 -9.48 -0.81
CA ASP A 91 7.90 -8.69 -0.49
C ASP A 91 6.65 -9.59 -0.37
N ALA A 92 6.44 -10.54 -1.29
CA ALA A 92 5.35 -11.52 -1.17
C ALA A 92 5.45 -12.36 0.12
N ILE A 93 6.64 -12.90 0.42
CA ILE A 93 6.90 -13.67 1.65
C ILE A 93 6.58 -12.82 2.90
N THR A 94 6.98 -11.55 2.90
CA THR A 94 6.71 -10.62 4.00
C THR A 94 5.22 -10.35 4.15
N SER A 95 4.50 -10.06 3.06
CA SER A 95 3.04 -9.85 3.09
C SER A 95 2.29 -11.10 3.54
N ALA A 96 2.72 -12.30 3.15
CA ALA A 96 2.13 -13.55 3.63
C ALA A 96 2.35 -13.75 5.14
N ALA A 97 3.54 -13.41 5.65
CA ALA A 97 3.82 -13.44 7.08
C ALA A 97 2.95 -12.44 7.86
N GLN A 98 2.78 -11.23 7.33
CA GLN A 98 1.89 -10.21 7.89
C GLN A 98 0.43 -10.67 7.90
N PHE A 99 -0.02 -11.31 6.81
CA PHE A 99 -1.34 -11.90 6.72
C PHE A 99 -1.57 -12.96 7.81
N GLN A 100 -0.67 -13.95 7.94
CA GLN A 100 -0.75 -14.99 8.97
C GLN A 100 -0.74 -14.37 10.37
N HIS A 101 0.13 -13.40 10.63
CA HIS A 101 0.24 -12.71 11.90
C HIS A 101 -1.04 -11.94 12.29
N ALA A 102 -1.64 -11.23 11.33
CA ALA A 102 -2.87 -10.47 11.53
C ALA A 102 -4.06 -11.43 11.74
N GLN A 103 -4.13 -12.50 10.96
CA GLN A 103 -5.16 -13.52 11.06
C GLN A 103 -5.14 -14.23 12.42
N GLU A 104 -3.97 -14.64 12.92
CA GLU A 104 -3.85 -15.35 14.21
C GLU A 104 -4.33 -14.51 15.40
N ARG A 105 -4.33 -13.18 15.27
CA ARG A 105 -4.82 -12.23 16.27
C ARG A 105 -6.25 -11.74 16.00
N ALA A 106 -6.83 -12.13 14.87
CA ALA A 106 -8.13 -11.64 14.46
C ALA A 106 -9.23 -12.34 15.26
N ASP A 107 -9.68 -11.67 16.32
CA ASP A 107 -10.96 -11.97 16.94
C ASP A 107 -12.08 -11.34 16.10
N LEU A 108 -12.78 -12.17 15.32
CA LEU A 108 -13.88 -11.75 14.43
C LEU A 108 -15.23 -11.66 15.15
N GLU A 109 -15.23 -11.70 16.47
CA GLU A 109 -16.40 -11.39 17.27
C GLU A 109 -16.73 -9.89 17.23
N MET A 110 -18.03 -9.60 17.22
CA MET A 110 -18.57 -8.24 17.28
C MET A 110 -19.92 -8.24 17.97
N ALA A 111 -20.14 -7.23 18.81
CA ALA A 111 -21.35 -7.09 19.63
C ALA A 111 -22.45 -6.27 18.94
N SER A 112 -22.07 -5.42 17.99
CA SER A 112 -22.96 -4.52 17.26
C SER A 112 -22.36 -4.17 15.89
N ALA A 113 -23.19 -3.65 14.98
CA ALA A 113 -22.71 -3.20 13.66
C ALA A 113 -21.66 -2.08 13.80
N GLU A 114 -21.83 -1.17 14.77
CA GLU A 114 -20.86 -0.15 15.14
C GLU A 114 -19.50 -0.77 15.50
N ASN A 115 -19.50 -1.77 16.39
CA ASN A 115 -18.27 -2.42 16.80
C ASN A 115 -17.61 -3.17 15.63
N GLY A 116 -18.41 -3.72 14.71
CA GLY A 116 -17.91 -4.31 13.47
C GLY A 116 -17.15 -3.30 12.60
N VAL A 117 -17.74 -2.12 12.36
CA VAL A 117 -17.07 -1.03 11.61
C VAL A 117 -15.81 -0.56 12.35
N GLU A 118 -15.88 -0.37 13.67
CA GLU A 118 -14.74 0.06 14.48
C GLU A 118 -13.57 -0.92 14.40
N ARG A 119 -13.84 -2.21 14.63
CA ARG A 119 -12.82 -3.27 14.59
C ARG A 119 -12.24 -3.42 13.20
N TYR A 120 -13.06 -3.29 12.15
CA TYR A 120 -12.58 -3.30 10.78
C TYR A 120 -11.57 -2.18 10.52
N CYS A 121 -11.93 -0.94 10.88
CA CYS A 121 -11.08 0.24 10.66
C CYS A 121 -9.80 0.23 11.50
N LYS A 122 -9.80 -0.36 12.69
CA LYS A 122 -8.62 -0.40 13.57
C LYS A 122 -7.70 -1.60 13.28
N HIS A 123 -8.25 -2.74 12.91
CA HIS A 123 -7.52 -4.01 12.89
C HIS A 123 -7.75 -4.84 11.63
N TRP A 124 -8.99 -5.12 11.24
CA TRP A 124 -9.25 -6.16 10.23
C TRP A 124 -8.92 -5.74 8.79
N PHE A 125 -8.95 -4.44 8.47
CA PHE A 125 -8.53 -3.95 7.15
C PHE A 125 -7.08 -4.38 6.81
N LYS A 126 -6.23 -4.63 7.82
CA LYS A 126 -4.85 -5.06 7.63
C LYS A 126 -4.75 -6.46 7.02
N ILE A 127 -5.77 -7.31 7.23
CA ILE A 127 -5.84 -8.64 6.61
C ILE A 127 -6.10 -8.49 5.11
N ASP A 128 -7.05 -7.64 4.73
CA ASP A 128 -7.32 -7.29 3.33
C ASP A 128 -6.10 -6.67 2.66
N GLN A 129 -5.42 -5.75 3.36
CA GLN A 129 -4.19 -5.12 2.89
C GLN A 129 -3.09 -6.15 2.62
N ALA A 130 -2.78 -7.01 3.59
CA ALA A 130 -1.73 -8.02 3.48
C ALA A 130 -2.05 -9.04 2.38
N TYR A 131 -3.32 -9.44 2.26
CA TYR A 131 -3.81 -10.31 1.19
C TYR A 131 -3.61 -9.67 -0.19
N ARG A 132 -4.06 -8.42 -0.38
CA ARG A 132 -3.88 -7.67 -1.63
C ARG A 132 -2.41 -7.52 -2.01
N GLN A 133 -1.57 -7.12 -1.06
CA GLN A 133 -0.12 -6.94 -1.28
C GLN A 133 0.55 -8.27 -1.63
N PHE A 134 0.21 -9.36 -0.93
CA PHE A 134 0.74 -10.68 -1.24
C PHE A 134 0.48 -11.07 -2.70
N HIS A 135 -0.77 -10.97 -3.17
CA HIS A 135 -1.10 -11.32 -4.54
C HIS A 135 -0.50 -10.36 -5.58
N HIS A 136 -0.40 -9.06 -5.27
CA HIS A 136 0.34 -8.10 -6.10
C HIS A 136 1.80 -8.56 -6.31
N HIS A 137 2.49 -8.89 -5.22
CA HIS A 137 3.89 -9.30 -5.25
C HIS A 137 4.11 -10.67 -5.87
N VAL A 138 3.22 -11.64 -5.62
CA VAL A 138 3.20 -12.95 -6.32
C VAL A 138 3.15 -12.73 -7.82
N ARG A 139 2.20 -11.92 -8.31
CA ARG A 139 2.05 -11.64 -9.74
C ARG A 139 3.27 -10.93 -10.31
N LYS A 140 3.80 -9.93 -9.60
CA LYS A 140 4.97 -9.16 -10.02
C LYS A 140 6.27 -9.98 -10.02
N SER A 141 6.35 -11.03 -9.21
CA SER A 141 7.53 -11.91 -9.15
C SER A 141 7.72 -12.77 -10.40
N GLY A 142 6.64 -13.13 -11.10
CA GLY A 142 6.66 -14.10 -12.21
C GLY A 142 6.90 -15.56 -11.78
N GLU A 143 7.17 -15.82 -10.50
CA GLU A 143 7.60 -17.13 -9.96
C GLU A 143 6.44 -17.83 -9.21
N GLN A 144 5.29 -17.97 -9.88
CA GLN A 144 4.07 -18.51 -9.26
C GLN A 144 4.29 -19.93 -8.71
N ASN A 145 5.03 -20.77 -9.44
CA ASN A 145 5.27 -22.17 -9.05
C ASN A 145 5.89 -22.34 -7.66
N LEU A 146 6.84 -21.46 -7.29
CA LEU A 146 7.48 -21.48 -5.98
C LEU A 146 6.49 -21.13 -4.86
N LEU A 147 5.56 -20.21 -5.15
CA LEU A 147 4.59 -19.68 -4.19
C LEU A 147 3.25 -20.42 -4.19
N ASN A 148 2.98 -21.33 -5.14
CA ASN A 148 1.68 -21.98 -5.32
C ASN A 148 1.08 -22.55 -4.02
N LYS A 149 1.88 -23.25 -3.22
CA LYS A 149 1.41 -23.80 -1.93
C LYS A 149 1.00 -22.70 -0.96
N LEU A 150 1.79 -21.63 -0.88
CA LEU A 150 1.51 -20.49 -0.02
C LEU A 150 0.30 -19.71 -0.52
N VAL A 151 0.17 -19.53 -1.84
CA VAL A 151 -1.00 -18.93 -2.50
C VAL A 151 -2.27 -19.68 -2.14
N ALA A 152 -2.30 -21.00 -2.31
CA ALA A 152 -3.46 -21.81 -1.97
C ALA A 152 -3.82 -21.72 -0.48
N GLN A 153 -2.82 -21.69 0.42
CA GLN A 153 -3.07 -21.52 1.85
C GLN A 153 -3.65 -20.14 2.18
N VAL A 154 -3.02 -19.06 1.69
CA VAL A 154 -3.48 -17.68 1.92
C VAL A 154 -4.89 -17.48 1.38
N GLU A 155 -5.16 -17.95 0.15
CA GLU A 155 -6.49 -17.88 -0.47
C GLU A 155 -7.53 -18.58 0.39
N ASN A 156 -7.30 -19.84 0.75
CA ASN A 156 -8.24 -20.63 1.54
C ASN A 156 -8.51 -20.01 2.91
N PHE A 157 -7.49 -19.45 3.57
CA PHE A 157 -7.70 -18.75 4.84
C PHE A 157 -8.46 -17.44 4.65
N TYR A 158 -8.14 -16.67 3.63
CA TYR A 158 -8.81 -15.39 3.38
C TYR A 158 -10.30 -15.60 3.08
N THR A 159 -10.65 -16.51 2.17
CA THR A 159 -12.05 -16.76 1.80
C THR A 159 -12.85 -17.38 2.94
N ASN A 160 -12.37 -18.50 3.51
CA ASN A 160 -13.15 -19.32 4.43
C ASN A 160 -13.05 -18.87 5.89
N ASN A 161 -11.91 -18.33 6.32
CA ASN A 161 -11.68 -18.00 7.73
C ASN A 161 -11.81 -16.51 8.02
N PHE A 162 -11.72 -15.65 7.01
CA PHE A 162 -11.86 -14.22 7.18
C PHE A 162 -13.13 -13.69 6.52
N VAL A 163 -13.21 -13.67 5.19
CA VAL A 163 -14.30 -13.02 4.45
C VAL A 163 -15.67 -13.65 4.77
N LEU A 164 -15.78 -14.98 4.73
CA LEU A 164 -17.02 -15.69 5.04
C LEU A 164 -17.46 -15.47 6.50
N LYS A 165 -16.57 -15.74 7.46
CA LYS A 165 -16.88 -15.57 8.90
C LYS A 165 -17.25 -14.14 9.26
N LEU A 166 -16.53 -13.17 8.71
CA LEU A 166 -16.81 -11.75 8.91
C LEU A 166 -18.18 -11.39 8.32
N GLY A 167 -18.46 -11.84 7.09
CA GLY A 167 -19.74 -11.64 6.42
C GLY A 167 -20.91 -12.25 7.19
N ASP A 168 -20.78 -13.49 7.65
CA ASP A 168 -21.82 -14.24 8.37
C ASP A 168 -22.13 -13.63 9.74
N ARG A 169 -21.11 -13.14 10.45
CA ARG A 169 -21.33 -12.48 11.73
C ARG A 169 -21.91 -11.08 11.56
N PHE A 170 -21.42 -10.31 10.59
CA PHE A 170 -21.89 -8.95 10.36
C PHE A 170 -23.32 -8.91 9.81
N GLN A 171 -23.69 -9.84 8.92
CA GLN A 171 -25.03 -9.90 8.34
C GLN A 171 -26.12 -10.15 9.40
N GLU A 172 -25.84 -10.92 10.46
CA GLU A 172 -26.75 -11.09 11.60
C GLU A 172 -27.08 -9.75 12.29
N LEU A 173 -26.06 -8.90 12.44
CA LEU A 173 -26.19 -7.62 13.13
C LEU A 173 -26.96 -6.59 12.32
N ILE A 174 -26.70 -6.52 11.00
CA ILE A 174 -27.43 -5.58 10.12
C ILE A 174 -28.86 -6.07 9.81
N SER A 175 -29.13 -7.36 9.98
CA SER A 175 -30.49 -7.91 9.84
C SER A 175 -31.49 -7.35 10.86
N GLY A 176 -31.00 -6.80 11.98
CA GLY A 176 -31.82 -6.18 13.02
C GLY A 176 -31.98 -4.66 12.89
N LEU A 177 -31.50 -4.05 11.80
CA LEU A 177 -31.59 -2.60 11.62
C LEU A 177 -32.94 -2.19 11.02
N ASP A 178 -33.62 -1.24 11.67
CA ASP A 178 -34.84 -0.64 11.14
C ASP A 178 -34.55 0.32 9.97
N GLU A 179 -33.46 1.08 10.08
CA GLU A 179 -32.93 1.98 9.05
C GLU A 179 -31.48 1.62 8.74
N TRP A 180 -31.04 1.83 7.50
CA TRP A 180 -29.63 1.70 7.13
C TRP A 180 -28.81 2.87 7.70
N ARG A 181 -28.47 2.74 8.99
CA ARG A 181 -27.67 3.67 9.77
C ARG A 181 -26.86 2.89 10.79
N ILE A 182 -25.59 3.26 10.96
CA ILE A 182 -24.68 2.64 11.93
C ILE A 182 -23.97 3.76 12.72
N PRO A 183 -24.65 4.41 13.67
CA PRO A 183 -24.02 5.43 14.51
C PRO A 183 -22.79 4.87 15.25
N PRO A 184 -21.75 5.69 15.53
CA PRO A 184 -21.62 7.11 15.20
C PRO A 184 -21.15 7.37 13.77
N TYR A 185 -21.03 6.34 12.92
CA TYR A 185 -20.54 6.49 11.56
C TYR A 185 -21.62 7.08 10.67
N HIS A 186 -21.25 8.13 9.94
CA HIS A 186 -22.16 8.83 9.05
C HIS A 186 -22.38 8.04 7.76
N ARG A 187 -23.60 8.12 7.25
CA ARG A 187 -23.96 7.53 5.97
C ARG A 187 -23.48 8.44 4.84
N GLN A 188 -23.16 7.85 3.70
CA GLN A 188 -22.52 8.51 2.56
C GLN A 188 -23.31 9.68 1.98
N ASP A 189 -24.64 9.69 2.12
CA ASP A 189 -25.49 10.82 1.74
C ASP A 189 -25.24 12.09 2.58
N GLN A 190 -24.60 11.98 3.74
CA GLN A 190 -24.22 13.14 4.56
C GLN A 190 -22.84 13.69 4.21
N PHE A 191 -22.16 13.15 3.18
CA PHE A 191 -20.77 13.47 2.88
C PHE A 191 -20.55 14.96 2.63
N PHE A 192 -21.38 15.57 1.78
CA PHE A 192 -21.20 16.96 1.38
C PHE A 192 -21.30 17.91 2.59
N ASP A 193 -22.34 17.75 3.40
CA ASP A 193 -22.61 18.62 4.55
C ASP A 193 -21.56 18.48 5.66
N LEU A 194 -21.06 17.26 5.89
CA LEU A 194 -20.10 17.00 6.97
C LEU A 194 -18.67 17.31 6.58
N TRP A 195 -18.27 17.04 5.33
CA TRP A 195 -16.87 17.10 4.92
C TRP A 195 -16.56 18.28 4.00
N VAL A 196 -17.48 18.69 3.12
CA VAL A 196 -17.24 19.74 2.12
C VAL A 196 -17.71 21.11 2.63
N GLN A 197 -18.95 21.19 3.11
CA GLN A 197 -19.58 22.43 3.57
C GLN A 197 -18.77 23.20 4.65
N PRO A 198 -18.05 22.56 5.59
CA PRO A 198 -17.23 23.28 6.56
C PRO A 198 -16.07 24.08 5.96
N PHE A 199 -15.58 23.73 4.77
CA PHE A 199 -14.58 24.53 4.06
C PHE A 199 -15.20 25.80 3.50
N LEU A 200 -16.37 25.67 2.88
CA LEU A 200 -17.12 26.80 2.30
C LEU A 200 -17.56 27.80 3.37
N ALA A 201 -18.01 27.31 4.53
CA ALA A 201 -18.37 28.15 5.67
C ALA A 201 -17.20 29.01 6.21
N LYS A 202 -15.95 28.61 5.89
CA LYS A 202 -14.72 29.33 6.24
C LYS A 202 -14.07 30.01 5.03
N GLU A 203 -14.80 30.14 3.92
CA GLU A 203 -14.32 30.70 2.65
C GLU A 203 -13.04 30.01 2.12
N ASN A 204 -12.86 28.74 2.47
CA ASN A 204 -11.75 27.92 2.03
C ASN A 204 -12.16 27.09 0.81
N LYS A 205 -11.23 26.96 -0.13
CA LYS A 205 -11.37 26.07 -1.28
C LYS A 205 -10.99 24.65 -0.93
N VAL A 206 -11.65 23.68 -1.57
CA VAL A 206 -11.37 22.25 -1.40
C VAL A 206 -11.49 21.50 -2.72
N CYS A 207 -10.55 20.59 -2.96
CA CYS A 207 -10.65 19.60 -4.03
C CYS A 207 -11.14 18.27 -3.45
N VAL A 208 -12.26 17.75 -3.97
CA VAL A 208 -12.80 16.45 -3.60
C VAL A 208 -12.38 15.45 -4.67
N ILE A 209 -11.53 14.50 -4.33
CA ILE A 209 -11.08 13.44 -5.23
C ILE A 209 -11.88 12.19 -4.93
N ILE A 210 -12.69 11.74 -5.89
CA ILE A 210 -13.46 10.51 -5.79
C ILE A 210 -12.72 9.46 -6.61
N SER A 211 -12.11 8.51 -5.91
CA SER A 211 -11.46 7.36 -6.53
C SER A 211 -12.40 6.17 -6.47
N ASP A 212 -12.90 5.76 -7.62
CA ASP A 212 -13.81 4.63 -7.81
C ASP A 212 -13.23 3.36 -7.18
N ALA A 213 -14.05 2.65 -6.42
CA ALA A 213 -13.69 1.42 -5.72
C ALA A 213 -12.50 1.55 -4.74
N LEU A 214 -12.18 2.74 -4.22
CA LEU A 214 -11.09 2.93 -3.25
C LEU A 214 -11.47 2.38 -1.86
N ARG A 215 -11.13 1.12 -1.60
CA ARG A 215 -11.35 0.49 -0.30
C ARG A 215 -10.52 1.15 0.82
N TYR A 216 -10.99 0.98 2.06
CA TYR A 216 -10.45 1.63 3.26
C TYR A 216 -8.96 1.32 3.54
N GLU A 217 -8.54 0.08 3.34
CA GLU A 217 -7.15 -0.39 3.44
C GLU A 217 -6.19 0.26 2.43
N VAL A 218 -6.64 0.53 1.20
CA VAL A 218 -5.86 1.26 0.18
C VAL A 218 -5.74 2.72 0.57
N ALA A 219 -6.83 3.31 1.09
CA ALA A 219 -6.80 4.68 1.57
C ALA A 219 -5.91 4.86 2.81
N GLU A 220 -5.76 3.83 3.65
CA GLU A 220 -4.82 3.83 4.77
C GLU A 220 -3.36 3.82 4.28
N GLU A 221 -3.03 3.05 3.23
CA GLU A 221 -1.72 3.15 2.58
C GLU A 221 -1.50 4.50 1.91
N LEU A 222 -2.53 5.05 1.25
CA LEU A 222 -2.47 6.39 0.67
C LEU A 222 -2.23 7.44 1.77
N GLN A 223 -2.86 7.31 2.94
CA GLN A 223 -2.63 8.19 4.07
C GLN A 223 -1.14 8.17 4.47
N ARG A 224 -0.57 6.97 4.66
CA ARG A 224 0.85 6.81 5.00
C ARG A 224 1.76 7.42 3.92
N ALA A 225 1.46 7.18 2.65
CA ALA A 225 2.22 7.73 1.53
C ALA A 225 2.14 9.27 1.47
N ILE A 226 0.96 9.85 1.71
CA ILE A 226 0.79 11.31 1.74
C ILE A 226 1.51 11.92 2.94
N ARG A 227 1.48 11.30 4.11
CA ARG A 227 2.18 11.83 5.29
C ARG A 227 3.70 11.82 5.14
N GLN A 228 4.23 10.95 4.28
CA GLN A 228 5.65 10.95 3.89
C GLN A 228 6.04 12.15 3.04
N GLU A 229 5.08 12.84 2.41
CA GLU A 229 5.33 14.01 1.57
C GLU A 229 5.54 15.27 2.41
N ASP A 230 6.44 16.14 1.92
CA ASP A 230 6.79 17.38 2.62
C ASP A 230 5.57 18.30 2.66
N ARG A 231 5.27 18.82 3.85
CA ARG A 231 4.17 19.75 4.15
C ARG A 231 2.78 19.14 4.07
N PHE A 232 2.63 17.83 3.86
CA PHE A 232 1.31 17.22 3.78
C PHE A 232 0.93 16.53 5.08
N GLU A 233 -0.25 16.84 5.58
CA GLU A 233 -0.93 16.11 6.65
C GLU A 233 -2.15 15.39 6.11
N ALA A 234 -2.45 14.22 6.67
CA ALA A 234 -3.61 13.44 6.28
C ALA A 234 -4.27 12.74 7.48
N GLU A 235 -5.60 12.80 7.54
CA GLU A 235 -6.43 12.16 8.56
C GLU A 235 -7.49 11.29 7.87
N LEU A 236 -7.56 10.01 8.24
CA LEU A 236 -8.47 9.04 7.65
C LEU A 236 -9.64 8.80 8.59
N PHE A 237 -10.85 8.96 8.06
CA PHE A 237 -12.10 8.72 8.77
C PHE A 237 -12.93 7.67 8.03
N PRO A 238 -13.66 6.80 8.74
CA PRO A 238 -14.61 5.90 8.12
C PRO A 238 -15.98 6.58 7.89
N MET A 239 -16.63 6.16 6.81
CA MET A 239 -18.00 6.48 6.46
C MET A 239 -18.71 5.20 6.01
N VAL A 240 -20.01 5.11 6.21
CA VAL A 240 -20.81 3.96 5.76
C VAL A 240 -21.43 4.28 4.40
N SER A 241 -21.22 3.42 3.40
CA SER A 241 -21.79 3.60 2.06
C SER A 241 -23.32 3.60 2.09
N MET A 242 -23.93 4.16 1.04
CA MET A 242 -25.32 3.85 0.76
C MET A 242 -25.48 2.37 0.38
N LEU A 243 -26.67 1.82 0.58
CA LEU A 243 -27.04 0.51 0.04
C LEU A 243 -28.06 0.65 -1.09
N PRO A 244 -27.91 -0.11 -2.20
CA PRO A 244 -26.76 -0.96 -2.54
C PRO A 244 -25.45 -0.17 -2.66
N SER A 245 -24.32 -0.79 -2.35
CA SER A 245 -23.00 -0.13 -2.38
C SER A 245 -22.38 -0.19 -3.78
N TYR A 246 -22.86 0.64 -4.70
CA TYR A 246 -22.46 0.65 -6.12
C TYR A 246 -22.32 2.08 -6.67
N THR A 247 -21.68 2.18 -7.83
CA THR A 247 -21.26 3.46 -8.43
C THR A 247 -22.36 4.50 -8.56
N GLN A 248 -23.54 4.17 -9.12
CA GLN A 248 -24.54 5.22 -9.40
C GLN A 248 -25.09 5.87 -8.13
N LEU A 249 -25.38 5.06 -7.11
CA LEU A 249 -25.88 5.58 -5.83
C LEU A 249 -24.76 6.22 -5.00
N GLY A 250 -23.58 5.61 -4.94
CA GLY A 250 -22.44 6.16 -4.22
C GLY A 250 -22.03 7.53 -4.76
N MET A 251 -21.89 7.65 -6.08
CA MET A 251 -21.54 8.92 -6.74
C MET A 251 -22.62 9.99 -6.56
N ALA A 252 -23.90 9.60 -6.59
CA ALA A 252 -25.01 10.53 -6.34
C ALA A 252 -25.02 11.04 -4.89
N ALA A 253 -24.78 10.16 -3.92
CA ALA A 253 -24.79 10.47 -2.50
C ALA A 253 -23.66 11.42 -2.07
N LEU A 254 -22.54 11.47 -2.81
CA LEU A 254 -21.44 12.39 -2.55
C LEU A 254 -21.70 13.83 -3.02
N LEU A 255 -22.75 14.08 -3.82
CA LEU A 255 -23.11 15.41 -4.33
C LEU A 255 -23.94 16.19 -3.31
N PRO A 256 -24.00 17.53 -3.38
CA PRO A 256 -24.97 18.30 -2.60
C PRO A 256 -26.39 17.96 -3.05
N HIS A 257 -27.27 17.65 -2.11
CA HIS A 257 -28.65 17.25 -2.40
C HIS A 257 -29.57 17.50 -1.20
N SER A 258 -30.87 17.58 -1.46
CA SER A 258 -31.93 17.46 -0.44
C SER A 258 -32.62 16.10 -0.51
N GLU A 259 -32.65 15.49 -1.70
CA GLU A 259 -33.34 14.24 -1.97
C GLU A 259 -32.56 13.36 -2.96
N LEU A 260 -32.50 12.06 -2.66
CA LEU A 260 -32.00 11.01 -3.55
C LEU A 260 -33.11 10.01 -3.86
N ALA A 261 -33.25 9.61 -5.13
CA ALA A 261 -34.22 8.61 -5.54
C ALA A 261 -33.66 7.75 -6.67
N PHE A 262 -34.00 6.45 -6.69
CA PHE A 262 -33.74 5.62 -7.86
C PHE A 262 -34.49 6.14 -9.09
N ALA A 263 -33.87 6.06 -10.26
CA ALA A 263 -34.55 6.35 -11.51
C ALA A 263 -35.65 5.30 -11.77
N ASP A 264 -36.79 5.75 -12.27
CA ASP A 264 -37.93 4.89 -12.59
C ASP A 264 -37.75 4.21 -13.96
N ASN A 265 -36.68 3.42 -14.09
CA ASN A 265 -36.33 2.67 -15.30
C ASN A 265 -35.36 1.51 -14.96
N ASP A 266 -34.91 0.80 -15.99
CA ASP A 266 -34.04 -0.38 -15.91
C ASP A 266 -32.53 -0.05 -15.84
N SER A 267 -32.16 1.22 -15.68
CA SER A 267 -30.74 1.63 -15.71
C SER A 267 -30.01 1.43 -14.39
N GLY A 268 -30.74 1.36 -13.27
CA GLY A 268 -30.14 1.45 -11.94
C GLY A 268 -29.55 2.82 -11.61
N ASN A 269 -29.81 3.86 -12.42
CA ASN A 269 -29.35 5.22 -12.15
C ASN A 269 -30.07 5.84 -10.94
N VAL A 270 -29.45 6.87 -10.39
CA VAL A 270 -30.00 7.65 -9.26
C VAL A 270 -30.21 9.09 -9.70
N ARG A 271 -31.22 9.74 -9.12
CA ARG A 271 -31.53 11.15 -9.31
C ARG A 271 -31.20 11.93 -8.04
N VAL A 272 -30.66 13.11 -8.22
CA VAL A 272 -30.33 14.09 -7.18
C VAL A 272 -31.28 15.28 -7.35
N ASP A 273 -32.16 15.51 -6.38
CA ASP A 273 -33.19 16.56 -6.45
C ASP A 273 -33.99 16.53 -7.78
N GLY A 274 -34.33 15.31 -8.22
CA GLY A 274 -35.02 15.06 -9.48
C GLY A 274 -34.15 15.22 -10.74
N GLN A 275 -32.88 15.56 -10.65
CA GLN A 275 -31.96 15.65 -11.81
C GLN A 275 -31.16 14.35 -11.99
N PRO A 276 -30.87 13.91 -13.23
CA PRO A 276 -29.94 12.82 -13.46
C PRO A 276 -28.56 13.14 -12.87
N SER A 277 -27.87 12.14 -12.29
CA SER A 277 -26.51 12.29 -11.73
C SER A 277 -25.47 11.39 -12.42
N ASP A 278 -25.85 10.69 -13.48
CA ASP A 278 -24.99 9.82 -14.26
C ASP A 278 -24.06 10.65 -15.17
N GLY A 279 -22.77 10.28 -15.19
CA GLY A 279 -21.78 10.95 -16.03
C GLY A 279 -21.33 12.34 -15.55
N LEU A 280 -20.16 12.76 -16.04
CA LEU A 280 -19.46 13.95 -15.57
C LEU A 280 -20.26 15.25 -15.79
N ALA A 281 -20.94 15.38 -16.92
CA ALA A 281 -21.68 16.59 -17.29
C ALA A 281 -22.85 16.89 -16.33
N ASN A 282 -23.60 15.85 -15.95
CA ASN A 282 -24.70 15.98 -15.00
C ASN A 282 -24.20 16.35 -13.60
N ARG A 283 -23.13 15.70 -13.15
CA ARG A 283 -22.50 16.01 -11.84
C ARG A 283 -21.94 17.43 -11.79
N SER A 284 -21.30 17.90 -12.87
CA SER A 284 -20.86 19.30 -13.03
C SER A 284 -22.05 20.26 -12.91
N LYS A 285 -23.17 19.98 -13.59
CA LYS A 285 -24.38 20.80 -13.54
C LYS A 285 -24.98 20.88 -12.12
N ILE A 286 -25.06 19.75 -11.41
CA ILE A 286 -25.54 19.70 -10.02
C ILE A 286 -24.65 20.59 -9.11
N LEU A 287 -23.33 20.45 -9.22
CA LEU A 287 -22.38 21.25 -8.44
C LEU A 287 -22.49 22.75 -8.74
N LYS A 288 -22.57 23.13 -10.02
CA LYS A 288 -22.75 24.54 -10.46
C LYS A 288 -24.02 25.14 -9.89
N ASN A 289 -25.13 24.41 -9.97
CA ASN A 289 -26.41 24.85 -9.43
C ASN A 289 -26.35 25.04 -7.92
N ALA A 290 -25.81 24.07 -7.19
CA ALA A 290 -25.74 24.10 -5.72
C ALA A 290 -24.76 25.18 -5.20
N LEU A 291 -23.69 25.47 -5.96
CA LEU A 291 -22.60 26.34 -5.55
C LEU A 291 -22.54 27.66 -6.32
N LYS A 292 -23.63 28.09 -6.98
CA LYS A 292 -23.73 29.38 -7.69
C LYS A 292 -22.57 29.59 -8.69
N GLU A 293 -22.33 28.60 -9.55
CA GLU A 293 -21.23 28.55 -10.54
C GLU A 293 -19.81 28.48 -9.94
N ARG A 294 -19.68 28.32 -8.62
CA ARG A 294 -18.39 28.15 -7.93
C ARG A 294 -18.03 26.68 -7.67
N GLY A 295 -18.77 25.75 -8.27
CA GLY A 295 -18.51 24.32 -8.18
C GLY A 295 -18.39 23.69 -9.56
N ASP A 296 -17.48 22.74 -9.76
CA ASP A 296 -17.38 21.99 -11.01
C ASP A 296 -16.82 20.57 -10.78
N ALA A 297 -16.85 19.77 -11.84
CA ALA A 297 -16.36 18.40 -11.88
C ALA A 297 -15.41 18.17 -13.05
N ALA A 298 -14.31 17.46 -12.83
CA ALA A 298 -13.32 17.12 -13.85
C ALA A 298 -12.80 15.69 -13.69
N LYS A 299 -12.18 15.14 -14.74
CA LYS A 299 -11.40 13.90 -14.65
C LYS A 299 -9.99 14.18 -14.18
N ALA A 300 -9.42 13.29 -13.35
CA ALA A 300 -8.04 13.38 -12.88
C ALA A 300 -7.04 13.46 -14.05
N GLU A 301 -7.18 12.60 -15.05
CA GLU A 301 -6.32 12.55 -16.24
C GLU A 301 -6.32 13.89 -17.00
N TYR A 302 -7.50 14.48 -17.19
CA TYR A 302 -7.64 15.77 -17.85
C TYR A 302 -6.86 16.87 -17.10
N LEU A 303 -6.98 16.93 -15.77
CA LEU A 303 -6.23 17.91 -15.00
C LEU A 303 -4.71 17.71 -15.10
N LEU A 304 -4.24 16.47 -15.22
CA LEU A 304 -2.81 16.19 -15.35
C LEU A 304 -2.24 16.58 -16.71
N THR A 305 -3.06 16.62 -17.78
CA THR A 305 -2.61 17.04 -19.12
C THR A 305 -2.61 18.55 -19.32
N LEU A 306 -3.37 19.30 -18.52
CA LEU A 306 -3.42 20.76 -18.58
C LEU A 306 -2.08 21.40 -18.20
N ASP A 307 -1.75 22.47 -18.93
CA ASP A 307 -0.68 23.37 -18.54
C ASP A 307 -0.98 24.07 -17.20
N ARG A 308 0.03 24.80 -16.71
CA ARG A 308 -0.04 25.45 -15.41
C ARG A 308 -1.08 26.58 -15.35
N GLU A 309 -1.29 27.31 -16.44
CA GLU A 309 -2.17 28.48 -16.48
C GLU A 309 -3.63 28.04 -16.51
N MET A 310 -3.98 27.17 -17.46
CA MET A 310 -5.34 26.61 -17.59
C MET A 310 -5.79 25.92 -16.30
N LYS A 311 -4.90 25.13 -15.69
CA LYS A 311 -5.18 24.48 -14.40
C LYS A 311 -5.46 25.48 -13.29
N ARG A 312 -4.68 26.55 -13.20
CA ARG A 312 -4.88 27.61 -12.19
C ARG A 312 -6.19 28.34 -12.40
N ASP A 313 -6.61 28.54 -13.64
CA ASP A 313 -7.88 29.21 -13.93
C ASP A 313 -9.07 28.36 -13.50
N ILE A 314 -9.05 27.05 -13.79
CA ILE A 314 -10.06 26.11 -13.25
C ILE A 314 -10.08 26.15 -11.71
N LEU A 315 -8.91 26.09 -11.06
CA LEU A 315 -8.83 26.11 -9.60
C LEU A 315 -9.25 27.46 -8.98
N LYS A 316 -9.08 28.58 -9.69
CA LYS A 316 -9.54 29.91 -9.25
C LYS A 316 -11.06 30.06 -9.42
N ALA A 317 -11.60 29.55 -10.52
CA ALA A 317 -13.02 29.59 -10.85
C ALA A 317 -13.89 28.76 -9.90
N ASN A 318 -13.31 27.81 -9.18
CA ASN A 318 -14.05 26.90 -8.30
C ASN A 318 -13.62 27.05 -6.84
N ASP A 319 -14.60 27.02 -5.93
CA ASP A 319 -14.41 26.86 -4.49
C ASP A 319 -14.46 25.38 -4.09
N VAL A 320 -15.27 24.59 -4.82
CA VAL A 320 -15.27 23.12 -4.75
C VAL A 320 -15.01 22.54 -6.13
N LEU A 321 -13.98 21.71 -6.26
CA LEU A 321 -13.73 20.98 -7.50
C LEU A 321 -13.76 19.47 -7.22
N TYR A 322 -14.74 18.78 -7.83
CA TYR A 322 -14.81 17.32 -7.79
C TYR A 322 -13.93 16.74 -8.88
N ILE A 323 -13.12 15.74 -8.54
CA ILE A 323 -12.14 15.13 -9.41
C ILE A 323 -12.36 13.62 -9.41
N TYR A 324 -12.76 13.07 -10.54
CA TYR A 324 -13.05 11.65 -10.69
C TYR A 324 -11.83 10.88 -11.19
N HIS A 325 -11.57 9.74 -10.54
CA HIS A 325 -10.48 8.81 -10.83
C HIS A 325 -11.04 7.37 -10.75
N ASP A 326 -10.82 6.54 -11.76
CA ASP A 326 -11.53 5.25 -11.95
C ASP A 326 -10.61 4.06 -12.21
N LYS A 327 -9.32 4.17 -11.82
CA LYS A 327 -8.31 3.18 -12.19
C LYS A 327 -8.56 1.77 -11.63
N ILE A 328 -9.09 1.64 -10.41
CA ILE A 328 -9.41 0.33 -9.83
C ILE A 328 -10.57 -0.29 -10.61
N ASP A 329 -11.65 0.44 -10.83
CA ASP A 329 -12.85 -0.13 -11.45
C ASP A 329 -12.66 -0.44 -12.95
N SER A 330 -11.94 0.42 -13.67
CA SER A 330 -11.60 0.20 -15.08
C SER A 330 -10.65 -0.98 -15.34
N ALA A 331 -9.90 -1.43 -14.32
CA ALA A 331 -9.02 -2.57 -14.46
C ALA A 331 -9.77 -3.90 -14.63
N ASP A 332 -9.14 -4.83 -15.35
CA ASP A 332 -9.56 -6.23 -15.45
C ASP A 332 -9.55 -6.90 -14.07
N GLU A 333 -10.34 -7.97 -13.90
CA GLU A 333 -10.43 -8.70 -12.60
C GLU A 333 -9.06 -9.10 -12.07
N ASP A 334 -8.23 -9.73 -12.90
CA ASP A 334 -6.89 -10.15 -12.48
C ASP A 334 -6.00 -8.94 -12.12
N GLY A 335 -6.27 -7.77 -12.71
CA GLY A 335 -5.52 -6.54 -12.57
C GLY A 335 -5.87 -5.69 -11.36
N LYS A 336 -6.97 -5.96 -10.64
CA LYS A 336 -7.49 -5.10 -9.57
C LYS A 336 -6.47 -4.79 -8.47
N PHE A 337 -5.70 -5.79 -8.03
CA PHE A 337 -4.70 -5.59 -6.97
C PHE A 337 -3.49 -4.77 -7.42
N ASN A 338 -3.10 -4.89 -8.70
CA ASN A 338 -2.08 -4.02 -9.27
C ASN A 338 -2.62 -2.60 -9.42
N ALA A 339 -3.84 -2.44 -9.92
CA ALA A 339 -4.48 -1.14 -10.04
C ALA A 339 -4.57 -0.44 -8.67
N ALA A 340 -4.96 -1.16 -7.61
CA ALA A 340 -4.97 -0.62 -6.25
C ALA A 340 -3.59 -0.17 -5.76
N GLN A 341 -2.51 -0.85 -6.15
CA GLN A 341 -1.15 -0.40 -5.84
C GLN A 341 -0.78 0.89 -6.59
N GLU A 342 -1.11 0.95 -7.88
CA GLU A 342 -0.81 2.10 -8.74
C GLU A 342 -1.63 3.35 -8.38
N VAL A 343 -2.88 3.18 -7.91
CA VAL A 343 -3.75 4.27 -7.45
C VAL A 343 -3.08 5.10 -6.37
N ILE A 344 -2.32 4.48 -5.46
CA ILE A 344 -1.60 5.21 -4.40
C ILE A 344 -0.61 6.21 -5.04
N GLU A 345 0.20 5.75 -5.99
CA GLU A 345 1.18 6.58 -6.70
C GLU A 345 0.50 7.68 -7.54
N ASP A 346 -0.57 7.33 -8.24
CA ASP A 346 -1.34 8.26 -9.08
C ASP A 346 -2.00 9.37 -8.26
N LEU A 347 -2.60 9.03 -7.11
CA LEU A 347 -3.24 9.99 -6.23
C LEU A 347 -2.21 10.89 -5.53
N VAL A 348 -1.08 10.35 -5.06
CA VAL A 348 0.04 11.16 -4.53
C VAL A 348 0.52 12.16 -5.58
N LYS A 349 0.73 11.70 -6.82
CA LYS A 349 1.14 12.56 -7.94
C LYS A 349 0.10 13.65 -8.24
N LEU A 350 -1.19 13.31 -8.26
CA LEU A 350 -2.28 14.25 -8.48
C LEU A 350 -2.34 15.31 -7.37
N ILE A 351 -2.31 14.88 -6.10
CA ILE A 351 -2.37 15.77 -4.94
C ILE A 351 -1.17 16.73 -4.92
N LYS A 352 0.05 16.22 -5.20
CA LYS A 352 1.26 17.07 -5.32
C LYS A 352 1.14 18.06 -6.47
N ASN A 353 0.63 17.62 -7.63
CA ASN A 353 0.45 18.50 -8.80
C ASN A 353 -0.51 19.65 -8.49
N LEU A 354 -1.65 19.36 -7.87
CA LEU A 354 -2.64 20.35 -7.46
C LEU A 354 -2.11 21.24 -6.33
N GLY A 355 -1.41 20.65 -5.36
CA GLY A 355 -0.77 21.37 -4.26
C GLY A 355 0.31 22.36 -4.72
N ASN A 356 0.99 22.07 -5.82
CA ASN A 356 1.95 23.00 -6.45
C ASN A 356 1.26 24.12 -7.25
N ASN A 357 -0.07 24.02 -7.42
CA ASN A 357 -0.94 25.03 -8.01
C ASN A 357 -1.86 25.70 -6.98
N ASN A 358 -1.34 25.86 -5.75
CA ASN A 358 -1.96 26.60 -4.63
C ASN A 358 -3.22 25.97 -4.01
N VAL A 359 -3.50 24.69 -4.29
CA VAL A 359 -4.51 23.95 -3.51
C VAL A 359 -3.92 23.53 -2.17
N THR A 360 -4.67 23.75 -1.09
CA THR A 360 -4.22 23.41 0.27
C THR A 360 -5.11 22.38 0.96
N ASN A 361 -6.36 22.22 0.54
CA ASN A 361 -7.30 21.29 1.16
C ASN A 361 -7.77 20.26 0.13
N PHE A 362 -7.69 18.99 0.52
CA PHE A 362 -8.22 17.88 -0.28
C PHE A 362 -9.05 16.96 0.60
N ILE A 363 -10.03 16.32 -0.01
CA ILE A 363 -10.75 15.19 0.55
C ILE A 363 -10.67 14.07 -0.49
N VAL A 364 -10.14 12.90 -0.14
CA VAL A 364 -10.17 11.71 -0.99
C VAL A 364 -11.21 10.75 -0.44
N THR A 365 -12.11 10.25 -1.28
CA THR A 365 -13.15 9.29 -0.88
C THR A 365 -13.44 8.29 -2.00
N ALA A 366 -14.23 7.27 -1.69
CA ALA A 366 -14.81 6.33 -2.64
C ALA A 366 -16.32 6.51 -2.76
N ASP A 367 -16.87 6.00 -3.83
CA ASP A 367 -18.29 5.77 -4.06
C ASP A 367 -18.76 4.41 -3.52
N HIS A 368 -17.95 3.37 -3.64
CA HIS A 368 -18.20 2.04 -3.07
C HIS A 368 -16.91 1.29 -2.72
N GLY A 369 -17.03 0.25 -1.91
CA GLY A 369 -16.00 -0.79 -1.75
C GLY A 369 -16.31 -2.02 -2.61
N PHE A 370 -15.55 -3.11 -2.43
CA PHE A 370 -15.74 -4.33 -3.21
C PHE A 370 -15.22 -5.57 -2.47
N LEU A 371 -15.72 -6.74 -2.87
CA LEU A 371 -15.12 -8.04 -2.57
C LEU A 371 -14.28 -8.50 -3.76
N HIS A 372 -13.08 -9.00 -3.49
CA HIS A 372 -12.20 -9.59 -4.49
C HIS A 372 -11.46 -10.81 -3.95
N GLN A 373 -11.53 -11.93 -4.67
CA GLN A 373 -10.83 -13.17 -4.39
C GLN A 373 -10.12 -13.68 -5.64
N ILE A 374 -9.08 -14.50 -5.50
CA ILE A 374 -8.37 -15.05 -6.67
C ILE A 374 -8.98 -16.37 -7.12
N SER A 375 -9.47 -17.17 -6.18
CA SER A 375 -10.11 -18.45 -6.48
C SER A 375 -11.36 -18.24 -7.34
N GLU A 376 -11.65 -19.25 -8.17
CA GLU A 376 -12.98 -19.34 -8.76
C GLU A 376 -14.02 -19.55 -7.66
N LEU A 377 -15.27 -19.15 -7.96
CA LEU A 377 -16.41 -19.34 -7.08
C LEU A 377 -16.97 -20.74 -7.23
N ASP A 378 -17.33 -21.35 -6.11
CA ASP A 378 -18.13 -22.57 -6.09
C ASP A 378 -19.63 -22.25 -6.27
N GLU A 379 -20.42 -23.22 -6.72
CA GLU A 379 -21.88 -23.04 -6.86
C GLU A 379 -22.56 -22.74 -5.51
N SER A 380 -21.96 -23.18 -4.40
CA SER A 380 -22.44 -22.90 -3.04
C SER A 380 -22.35 -21.41 -2.64
N ASP A 381 -21.49 -20.63 -3.30
CA ASP A 381 -21.35 -19.19 -3.05
C ASP A 381 -22.41 -18.35 -3.80
N LEU A 382 -23.26 -19.03 -4.58
CA LEU A 382 -24.35 -18.43 -5.33
C LEU A 382 -25.63 -18.46 -4.50
N SER A 383 -26.33 -17.33 -4.46
CA SER A 383 -27.67 -17.24 -3.88
C SER A 383 -28.63 -18.14 -4.67
N CYS A 384 -29.19 -19.15 -4.01
CA CYS A 384 -30.25 -20.01 -4.55
C CYS A 384 -31.64 -19.34 -4.53
N ALA A 385 -31.77 -18.12 -4.01
CA ALA A 385 -33.07 -17.51 -3.82
C ALA A 385 -33.57 -16.86 -5.12
N ASP A 386 -34.71 -17.35 -5.62
CA ASP A 386 -35.39 -16.83 -6.79
C ASP A 386 -35.98 -15.43 -6.51
N VAL A 387 -35.62 -14.45 -7.33
CA VAL A 387 -36.26 -13.13 -7.33
C VAL A 387 -37.33 -13.14 -8.41
N ALA A 388 -38.57 -12.78 -8.07
CA ALA A 388 -39.67 -12.72 -9.03
C ALA A 388 -39.38 -11.69 -10.13
N GLU A 389 -39.09 -12.17 -11.35
CA GLU A 389 -38.56 -11.35 -12.47
C GLU A 389 -39.51 -10.23 -12.92
N GLU A 390 -40.84 -10.43 -12.82
CA GLU A 390 -41.85 -9.45 -13.26
C GLU A 390 -41.81 -8.10 -12.50
N LYS A 391 -41.07 -8.04 -11.39
CA LYS A 391 -41.02 -6.89 -10.47
C LYS A 391 -39.62 -6.28 -10.35
N VAL A 392 -38.66 -6.78 -11.13
CA VAL A 392 -37.26 -6.36 -11.12
C VAL A 392 -37.03 -5.31 -12.21
N PHE A 393 -36.43 -4.19 -11.85
CA PHE A 393 -36.02 -3.15 -12.81
C PHE A 393 -34.52 -3.21 -13.07
N TYR A 394 -33.71 -3.54 -12.06
CA TYR A 394 -32.26 -3.65 -12.24
C TYR A 394 -31.70 -4.81 -11.43
N LYS A 395 -30.73 -5.54 -11.99
CA LYS A 395 -30.11 -6.71 -11.36
C LYS A 395 -28.61 -6.71 -11.56
N ASP A 396 -27.89 -6.82 -10.46
CA ASP A 396 -26.45 -7.04 -10.40
C ASP A 396 -26.15 -8.28 -9.53
N ARG A 397 -24.88 -8.67 -9.39
CA ARG A 397 -24.45 -9.84 -8.62
C ARG A 397 -24.68 -9.70 -7.13
N ARG A 398 -24.69 -8.47 -6.59
CA ARG A 398 -24.85 -8.24 -5.15
C ARG A 398 -26.14 -7.55 -4.79
N PHE A 399 -26.98 -7.18 -5.75
CA PHE A 399 -28.27 -6.59 -5.45
C PHE A 399 -29.26 -6.67 -6.60
N VAL A 400 -30.53 -6.49 -6.25
CA VAL A 400 -31.64 -6.30 -7.16
C VAL A 400 -32.45 -5.08 -6.73
N LEU A 401 -32.89 -4.27 -7.68
CA LEU A 401 -33.83 -3.17 -7.47
C LEU A 401 -35.17 -3.51 -8.13
N GLY A 402 -36.26 -3.25 -7.43
CA GLY A 402 -37.60 -3.56 -7.94
C GLY A 402 -38.72 -3.04 -7.04
N ARG A 403 -39.97 -3.35 -7.37
CA ARG A 403 -41.16 -2.98 -6.59
C ARG A 403 -41.92 -4.20 -6.12
N GLY A 404 -42.29 -4.26 -4.85
CA GLY A 404 -43.06 -5.40 -4.31
C GLY A 404 -42.29 -6.72 -4.40
N LEU A 405 -40.96 -6.66 -4.25
CA LEU A 405 -40.07 -7.81 -4.19
C LEU A 405 -40.41 -8.65 -2.95
N THR A 406 -40.43 -9.98 -3.12
CA THR A 406 -40.75 -10.90 -2.02
C THR A 406 -39.53 -11.10 -1.13
N ALA A 407 -39.69 -10.88 0.18
CA ALA A 407 -38.63 -11.15 1.14
C ALA A 407 -38.24 -12.65 1.13
N SER A 408 -36.94 -12.93 1.21
CA SER A 408 -36.41 -14.29 1.27
C SER A 408 -35.39 -14.41 2.40
N ALA A 409 -35.26 -15.61 2.97
CA ALA A 409 -34.39 -15.84 4.14
C ALA A 409 -32.91 -15.53 3.86
N GLY A 410 -32.48 -15.66 2.59
CA GLY A 410 -31.11 -15.44 2.13
C GLY A 410 -30.79 -14.00 1.71
N MET A 411 -31.74 -13.07 1.84
CA MET A 411 -31.55 -11.67 1.43
C MET A 411 -31.94 -10.69 2.53
N HIS A 412 -31.27 -9.55 2.54
CA HIS A 412 -31.79 -8.35 3.16
C HIS A 412 -32.71 -7.64 2.16
N THR A 413 -33.85 -7.14 2.63
CA THR A 413 -34.79 -6.36 1.83
C THR A 413 -34.94 -5.00 2.50
N PHE A 414 -34.59 -3.93 1.79
CA PHE A 414 -34.70 -2.56 2.28
C PHE A 414 -35.60 -1.74 1.35
N SER A 415 -36.55 -1.02 1.93
CA SER A 415 -37.29 0.02 1.22
C SER A 415 -36.41 1.26 0.99
N SER A 416 -36.75 2.09 0.00
CA SER A 416 -36.13 3.40 -0.20
C SER A 416 -36.04 4.19 1.11
N ALA A 417 -37.13 4.28 1.88
CA ALA A 417 -37.16 5.06 3.12
C ALA A 417 -36.13 4.57 4.16
N GLN A 418 -35.99 3.25 4.35
CA GLN A 418 -34.99 2.69 5.26
C GLN A 418 -33.56 2.98 4.80
N LEU A 419 -33.35 3.09 3.48
CA LEU A 419 -32.07 3.48 2.88
C LEU A 419 -31.83 4.99 2.95
N GLY A 420 -32.81 5.79 3.38
CA GLY A 420 -32.75 7.25 3.32
C GLY A 420 -33.01 7.83 1.94
N LEU A 421 -33.67 7.07 1.07
CA LEU A 421 -34.04 7.45 -0.28
C LEU A 421 -35.53 7.73 -0.36
N SER A 422 -35.91 8.53 -1.35
CA SER A 422 -37.30 8.73 -1.73
C SER A 422 -37.80 7.69 -2.73
N GLY A 423 -39.13 7.64 -2.88
CA GLY A 423 -39.82 6.73 -3.79
C GLY A 423 -40.18 5.38 -3.16
N ASP A 424 -40.56 4.44 -4.01
CA ASP A 424 -41.16 3.15 -3.64
C ASP A 424 -40.34 1.93 -4.10
N VAL A 425 -39.12 2.17 -4.59
CA VAL A 425 -38.20 1.11 -5.00
C VAL A 425 -37.66 0.40 -3.76
N THR A 426 -37.51 -0.92 -3.89
CA THR A 426 -36.97 -1.81 -2.87
C THR A 426 -35.66 -2.40 -3.37
N ALA A 427 -34.64 -2.41 -2.52
CA ALA A 427 -33.38 -3.08 -2.77
C ALA A 427 -33.34 -4.44 -2.05
N GLN A 428 -32.95 -5.48 -2.77
CA GLN A 428 -32.64 -6.79 -2.21
C GLN A 428 -31.17 -7.11 -2.36
N ILE A 429 -30.52 -7.48 -1.26
CA ILE A 429 -29.08 -7.72 -1.19
C ILE A 429 -28.86 -9.11 -0.61
N PRO A 430 -28.11 -10.01 -1.28
CA PRO A 430 -27.77 -11.31 -0.71
C PRO A 430 -27.00 -11.15 0.60
N LYS A 431 -27.36 -11.97 1.59
CA LYS A 431 -26.68 -12.01 2.88
C LYS A 431 -25.22 -12.42 2.74
N SER A 432 -24.38 -11.95 3.66
CA SER A 432 -22.95 -12.28 3.71
C SER A 432 -22.27 -11.96 2.36
N ILE A 433 -21.46 -12.88 1.86
CA ILE A 433 -20.64 -12.74 0.63
C ILE A 433 -21.29 -13.36 -0.62
N ASN A 434 -22.55 -13.81 -0.50
CA ASN A 434 -23.29 -14.52 -1.55
C ASN A 434 -23.55 -13.66 -2.80
N ARG A 435 -23.67 -14.29 -3.97
CA ARG A 435 -23.83 -13.59 -5.25
C ARG A 435 -25.01 -14.14 -6.05
N PHE A 436 -25.73 -13.28 -6.77
CA PHE A 436 -26.73 -13.74 -7.74
C PHE A 436 -26.06 -14.43 -8.93
N PRO A 437 -26.64 -15.52 -9.46
CA PRO A 437 -26.20 -16.14 -10.69
C PRO A 437 -26.52 -15.21 -11.88
N LEU A 438 -25.49 -14.74 -12.57
CA LEU A 438 -25.56 -13.91 -13.77
C LEU A 438 -24.57 -14.42 -14.82
N LYS A 439 -25.03 -14.58 -16.07
CA LYS A 439 -24.20 -14.99 -17.22
C LYS A 439 -23.24 -13.87 -17.62
N GLY A 440 -21.99 -14.20 -17.90
CA GLY A 440 -21.02 -13.30 -18.55
C GLY A 440 -20.38 -12.20 -17.70
N ALA A 441 -20.72 -12.05 -16.42
CA ALA A 441 -20.15 -11.00 -15.57
C ALA A 441 -18.90 -11.45 -14.77
N LYS A 442 -18.05 -10.47 -14.41
CA LYS A 442 -16.94 -10.56 -13.45
C LYS A 442 -17.37 -11.38 -12.21
N LYS A 443 -16.76 -12.54 -11.96
CA LYS A 443 -17.14 -13.45 -10.86
C LYS A 443 -16.35 -13.17 -9.59
N ARG A 444 -15.09 -12.79 -9.73
CA ARG A 444 -14.12 -12.67 -8.64
C ARG A 444 -14.17 -11.29 -7.99
N TYR A 445 -14.50 -10.27 -8.77
CA TYR A 445 -14.69 -8.89 -8.32
C TYR A 445 -16.18 -8.53 -8.33
N VAL A 446 -16.72 -8.17 -7.18
CA VAL A 446 -18.13 -7.77 -7.03
C VAL A 446 -18.29 -6.64 -6.01
N HIS A 447 -19.29 -5.80 -6.22
CA HIS A 447 -19.73 -4.76 -5.29
C HIS A 447 -21.26 -4.66 -5.31
N GLY A 448 -21.84 -3.84 -4.42
CA GLY A 448 -23.29 -3.65 -4.29
C GLY A 448 -23.88 -4.29 -3.02
N GLY A 449 -23.09 -5.08 -2.30
CA GLY A 449 -23.50 -5.76 -1.08
C GLY A 449 -23.29 -4.95 0.20
N ALA A 450 -23.54 -5.62 1.32
CA ALA A 450 -23.45 -5.05 2.67
C ALA A 450 -22.28 -5.58 3.50
N SER A 451 -21.26 -6.18 2.87
CA SER A 451 -20.05 -6.61 3.59
C SER A 451 -19.25 -5.40 4.08
N LEU A 452 -18.48 -5.55 5.17
CA LEU A 452 -17.64 -4.47 5.69
C LEU A 452 -16.66 -3.93 4.65
N GLN A 453 -16.13 -4.80 3.78
CA GLN A 453 -15.25 -4.43 2.67
C GLN A 453 -15.94 -3.57 1.60
N GLU A 454 -17.25 -3.71 1.44
CA GLU A 454 -18.06 -2.93 0.50
C GLU A 454 -18.55 -1.62 1.12
N ILE A 455 -18.93 -1.63 2.40
CA ILE A 455 -19.63 -0.49 3.03
C ILE A 455 -18.74 0.47 3.81
N VAL A 456 -17.58 0.02 4.30
CA VAL A 456 -16.67 0.92 5.03
C VAL A 456 -15.85 1.70 4.00
N LEU A 457 -16.29 2.93 3.74
CA LEU A 457 -15.65 3.84 2.79
C LEU A 457 -14.68 4.78 3.51
N PRO A 458 -13.54 5.10 2.88
CA PRO A 458 -12.59 6.05 3.44
C PRO A 458 -13.02 7.49 3.15
N VAL A 459 -12.81 8.37 4.12
CA VAL A 459 -12.75 9.83 3.93
C VAL A 459 -11.39 10.31 4.42
N LEU A 460 -10.48 10.53 3.48
CA LEU A 460 -9.12 10.99 3.75
C LEU A 460 -9.03 12.50 3.58
N LYS A 461 -9.00 13.22 4.71
CA LYS A 461 -8.82 14.67 4.74
C LYS A 461 -7.34 15.02 4.69
N ILE A 462 -6.94 15.84 3.73
CA ILE A 462 -5.54 16.21 3.51
C ILE A 462 -5.39 17.72 3.55
N ASN A 463 -4.37 18.19 4.26
CA ASN A 463 -3.99 19.59 4.29
C ASN A 463 -2.51 19.78 3.88
N LYS A 464 -2.24 20.76 3.02
CA LYS A 464 -0.89 21.19 2.68
C LYS A 464 -0.49 22.42 3.50
N LYS A 465 0.49 22.26 4.37
CA LYS A 465 1.13 23.30 5.17
C LYS A 465 2.05 24.20 4.35
N ARG A 466 2.42 25.33 4.96
CA ARG A 466 3.37 26.30 4.38
C ARG A 466 4.83 25.93 4.67
N ALA A 467 5.12 25.53 5.91
CA ALA A 467 6.46 25.18 6.36
C ALA A 467 6.78 23.71 6.04
N SER A 468 8.04 23.45 5.70
CA SER A 468 8.58 22.09 5.58
C SER A 468 8.52 21.39 6.93
N ASP A 469 8.12 20.13 6.90
CA ASP A 469 7.94 19.31 8.10
C ASP A 469 8.65 17.96 8.02
N THR A 470 9.52 17.77 7.03
CA THR A 470 10.32 16.55 6.86
C THR A 470 11.79 16.78 7.15
N THR A 471 12.42 15.83 7.81
CA THR A 471 13.88 15.76 8.04
C THR A 471 14.42 14.43 7.53
N LEU A 472 15.75 14.29 7.45
CA LEU A 472 16.43 13.03 7.19
C LEU A 472 17.01 12.50 8.49
N VAL A 473 17.01 11.18 8.70
CA VAL A 473 17.71 10.55 9.83
C VAL A 473 19.16 11.00 9.90
N GLU A 474 19.68 11.15 11.10
CA GLU A 474 21.10 11.38 11.37
C GLU A 474 21.82 10.06 11.67
N VAL A 475 23.07 9.97 11.25
CA VAL A 475 23.90 8.78 11.36
C VAL A 475 25.21 9.14 12.07
N ASP A 476 25.47 8.49 13.19
CA ASP A 476 26.74 8.62 13.90
C ASP A 476 27.68 7.46 13.58
N ILE A 477 28.98 7.77 13.53
CA ILE A 477 30.04 6.76 13.51
C ILE A 477 30.35 6.39 14.95
N LEU A 478 29.82 5.26 15.44
CA LEU A 478 30.12 4.80 16.80
C LEU A 478 31.61 4.49 16.93
N GLY A 479 32.14 4.76 18.12
CA GLY A 479 33.55 4.55 18.39
C GLY A 479 33.90 3.13 18.71
N SER A 480 34.81 2.57 17.91
CA SER A 480 35.63 1.44 18.34
C SER A 480 36.50 1.87 19.52
N SER A 481 36.77 0.93 20.44
CA SER A 481 37.65 1.13 21.60
C SER A 481 39.10 1.49 21.23
N SER A 482 39.51 1.24 19.97
CA SER A 482 40.77 1.70 19.41
C SER A 482 40.56 2.53 18.14
N SER A 483 41.29 3.64 18.02
CA SER A 483 41.33 4.50 16.82
C SER A 483 42.44 4.09 15.85
N SER A 484 42.87 2.83 15.87
CA SER A 484 43.98 2.33 15.06
C SER A 484 43.55 1.17 14.16
N ILE A 485 43.90 1.24 12.88
CA ILE A 485 43.69 0.14 11.92
C ILE A 485 44.97 -0.69 11.85
N THR A 486 44.93 -1.88 12.44
CA THR A 486 46.08 -2.78 12.53
C THR A 486 46.02 -3.97 11.58
N SER A 487 44.84 -4.24 11.00
CA SER A 487 44.58 -5.38 10.11
C SER A 487 44.18 -4.93 8.70
N GLY A 488 44.02 -5.86 7.76
CA GLY A 488 43.53 -5.58 6.41
C GLY A 488 42.04 -5.23 6.32
N GLN A 489 41.32 -5.24 7.44
CA GLN A 489 39.89 -4.93 7.51
C GLN A 489 39.59 -4.03 8.72
N LEU A 490 38.54 -3.22 8.61
CA LEU A 490 38.02 -2.38 9.69
C LEU A 490 36.51 -2.60 9.81
N ALA A 491 36.06 -3.08 10.97
CA ALA A 491 34.65 -3.11 11.30
C ALA A 491 34.27 -1.80 12.02
N VAL A 492 33.19 -1.17 11.56
CA VAL A 492 32.64 0.06 12.14
C VAL A 492 31.14 -0.08 12.29
N THR A 493 30.62 0.33 13.44
CA THR A 493 29.18 0.38 13.69
C THR A 493 28.69 1.81 13.46
N LEU A 494 27.68 1.94 12.62
CA LEU A 494 27.01 3.18 12.30
C LEU A 494 25.65 3.18 12.99
N TYR A 495 25.32 4.24 13.70
CA TYR A 495 24.09 4.32 14.48
C TYR A 495 23.13 5.33 13.88
N GLN A 496 21.92 4.89 13.54
CA GLN A 496 20.84 5.77 13.12
C GLN A 496 20.15 6.35 14.35
N ARG A 497 20.28 7.67 14.56
CA ARG A 497 19.83 8.34 15.79
C ARG A 497 18.32 8.21 15.98
N GLU A 498 17.57 8.69 15.01
CA GLU A 498 16.11 8.67 15.01
C GLU A 498 15.59 7.39 14.35
N ALA A 499 14.45 6.89 14.79
CA ALA A 499 13.69 5.93 14.01
C ALA A 499 13.09 6.62 12.78
N VAL A 500 13.07 5.93 11.63
CA VAL A 500 12.32 6.42 10.47
C VAL A 500 10.85 6.48 10.82
N THR A 501 10.24 7.62 10.48
CA THR A 501 8.82 7.87 10.62
C THR A 501 8.29 8.44 9.31
N GLU A 502 7.01 8.80 9.26
CA GLU A 502 6.45 9.50 8.11
C GLU A 502 7.17 10.85 7.86
N LYS A 503 7.65 11.53 8.91
CA LYS A 503 8.31 12.84 8.79
C LYS A 503 9.82 12.80 8.88
N ILE A 504 10.39 11.72 9.42
CA ILE A 504 11.84 11.50 9.47
C ILE A 504 12.18 10.45 8.41
N ARG A 505 12.69 10.93 7.28
CA ARG A 505 12.94 10.14 6.08
C ARG A 505 14.27 9.37 6.16
N PRO A 506 14.37 8.23 5.47
CA PRO A 506 15.62 7.48 5.39
C PRO A 506 16.72 8.27 4.68
N ARG A 507 17.98 7.93 4.98
CA ARG A 507 19.16 8.52 4.34
C ARG A 507 20.01 7.42 3.69
N THR A 508 20.51 7.68 2.49
CA THR A 508 21.50 6.81 1.84
C THR A 508 22.87 7.48 1.89
N LEU A 509 23.85 6.81 2.48
CA LEU A 509 25.22 7.30 2.60
C LEU A 509 26.18 6.36 1.87
N LYS A 510 27.18 6.94 1.20
CA LYS A 510 28.35 6.21 0.72
C LYS A 510 29.43 6.26 1.78
N ALA A 511 30.06 5.14 2.07
CA ALA A 511 31.11 5.04 3.06
C ALA A 511 32.39 4.44 2.46
N GLY A 512 33.54 5.01 2.78
CA GLY A 512 34.86 4.50 2.39
C GLY A 512 35.98 5.12 3.23
N ILE A 513 37.15 4.49 3.21
CA ILE A 513 38.34 4.96 3.94
C ILE A 513 39.28 5.65 2.96
N TYR A 514 39.65 6.88 3.27
CA TYR A 514 40.46 7.74 2.41
C TYR A 514 41.72 8.20 3.14
N THR A 515 42.79 8.41 2.38
CA THR A 515 43.97 9.15 2.85
C THR A 515 43.68 10.65 2.94
N GLN A 516 44.57 11.42 3.58
CA GLN A 516 44.39 12.88 3.71
C GLN A 516 44.40 13.63 2.37
N ASP A 517 45.04 13.07 1.34
CA ASP A 517 45.03 13.57 -0.04
C ASP A 517 43.81 13.10 -0.85
N GLY A 518 42.88 12.35 -0.23
CA GLY A 518 41.60 11.97 -0.83
C GLY A 518 41.63 10.68 -1.66
N GLN A 519 42.68 9.87 -1.57
CA GLN A 519 42.76 8.58 -2.25
C GLN A 519 41.96 7.52 -1.47
N LEU A 520 41.05 6.82 -2.14
CA LEU A 520 40.30 5.70 -1.55
C LEU A 520 41.23 4.48 -1.35
N ILE A 521 41.31 4.01 -0.11
CA ILE A 521 42.16 2.87 0.30
C ILE A 521 41.35 1.68 0.85
N SER A 522 40.04 1.67 0.68
CA SER A 522 39.15 0.53 0.98
C SER A 522 38.19 0.23 -0.17
N ASP A 523 37.39 -0.82 -0.04
CA ASP A 523 36.10 -0.90 -0.74
C ASP A 523 35.14 0.21 -0.27
N GLN A 524 34.09 0.42 -1.05
CA GLN A 524 33.10 1.46 -0.82
C GLN A 524 31.72 0.82 -0.70
N HIS A 525 30.95 1.22 0.31
CA HIS A 525 29.60 0.71 0.55
C HIS A 525 28.56 1.82 0.37
N GLU A 526 27.44 1.50 -0.30
CA GLU A 526 26.24 2.33 -0.32
C GLU A 526 25.29 1.77 0.74
N LEU A 527 25.01 2.56 1.78
CA LEU A 527 24.32 2.14 3.00
C LEU A 527 22.99 2.90 3.12
N CYS A 528 21.90 2.17 3.29
CA CYS A 528 20.57 2.73 3.50
C CYS A 528 20.23 2.70 4.99
N PHE A 529 19.90 3.86 5.56
CA PHE A 529 19.47 4.03 6.94
C PHE A 529 17.96 4.27 6.95
N ASP A 530 17.19 3.19 7.01
CA ASP A 530 15.72 3.17 6.97
C ASP A 530 15.08 2.51 8.20
N LEU A 531 15.80 2.44 9.32
CA LEU A 531 15.42 1.64 10.47
C LEU A 531 14.32 2.33 11.28
N ALA A 532 13.15 1.70 11.42
CA ALA A 532 11.98 2.27 12.11
C ALA A 532 11.78 1.76 13.56
N SER A 533 12.68 0.91 14.08
CA SER A 533 12.57 0.40 15.44
C SER A 533 12.81 1.51 16.46
N ASP A 534 12.03 1.55 17.54
CA ASP A 534 12.26 2.46 18.69
C ASP A 534 13.47 2.02 19.53
N ASN A 535 13.88 0.75 19.45
CA ASN A 535 15.03 0.21 20.16
C ASN A 535 16.35 0.69 19.52
N PRO A 536 17.19 1.48 20.22
CA PRO A 536 18.43 2.00 19.66
C PRO A 536 19.40 0.93 19.13
N ARG A 537 19.46 -0.25 19.77
CA ARG A 537 20.34 -1.34 19.34
C ARG A 537 19.95 -1.94 18.00
N GLU A 538 18.66 -1.92 17.67
CA GLU A 538 18.15 -2.39 16.38
C GLU A 538 18.35 -1.36 15.26
N ARG A 539 18.86 -0.17 15.62
CA ARG A 539 19.24 0.92 14.70
C ARG A 539 20.75 1.02 14.46
N GLU A 540 21.51 0.00 14.87
CA GLU A 540 22.94 -0.12 14.62
C GLU A 540 23.21 -0.95 13.36
N VAL A 541 24.00 -0.39 12.44
CA VAL A 541 24.44 -1.04 11.21
C VAL A 541 25.95 -1.26 11.29
N THR A 542 26.38 -2.51 11.43
CA THR A 542 27.81 -2.84 11.41
C THR A 542 28.28 -3.09 10.00
N VAL A 543 29.30 -2.35 9.58
CA VAL A 543 29.89 -2.41 8.23
C VAL A 543 31.35 -2.77 8.35
N ARG A 544 31.82 -3.67 7.49
CA ARG A 544 33.21 -4.12 7.46
C ARG A 544 33.87 -3.68 6.16
N PHE A 545 34.79 -2.73 6.27
CA PHE A 545 35.62 -2.25 5.18
C PHE A 545 36.84 -3.15 4.99
N ILE A 546 37.14 -3.48 3.74
CA ILE A 546 38.31 -4.25 3.34
C ILE A 546 39.29 -3.31 2.65
N LEU A 547 40.50 -3.21 3.21
CA LEU A 547 41.53 -2.33 2.67
C LEU A 547 42.04 -2.80 1.30
N THR A 548 42.46 -1.85 0.48
CA THR A 548 43.12 -2.09 -0.81
C THR A 548 44.64 -2.18 -0.67
N SER A 549 45.32 -2.65 -1.72
CA SER A 549 46.79 -2.63 -1.76
C SER A 549 47.34 -1.20 -1.63
N GLU A 550 46.57 -0.19 -2.05
CA GLU A 550 46.94 1.22 -1.87
C GLU A 550 47.06 1.61 -0.38
N ALA A 551 46.38 0.91 0.52
CA ALA A 551 46.49 1.15 1.97
C ALA A 551 47.90 0.89 2.53
N GLU A 552 48.75 0.13 1.82
CA GLU A 552 50.15 -0.10 2.23
C GLU A 552 50.97 1.18 2.17
N LYS A 553 50.70 2.07 1.21
CA LYS A 553 51.35 3.37 1.07
C LYS A 553 50.95 4.35 2.18
N ALA A 554 49.81 4.10 2.83
CA ALA A 554 49.27 4.90 3.92
C ALA A 554 49.64 4.33 5.31
N ASN A 555 50.53 3.34 5.42
CA ASN A 555 50.93 2.79 6.72
C ASN A 555 51.71 3.83 7.55
N ASN A 556 51.46 3.90 8.85
CA ASN A 556 51.94 4.95 9.77
C ASN A 556 51.41 6.36 9.48
N ALA A 557 50.40 6.51 8.62
CA ALA A 557 49.70 7.77 8.39
C ALA A 557 48.30 7.75 9.04
N ASP A 558 47.73 8.94 9.19
CA ASP A 558 46.32 9.09 9.54
C ASP A 558 45.46 8.99 8.27
N VAL A 559 44.33 8.29 8.40
CA VAL A 559 43.34 8.08 7.35
C VAL A 559 41.95 8.38 7.91
N ASP A 560 41.02 8.76 7.06
CA ASP A 560 39.67 9.15 7.47
C ASP A 560 38.65 8.19 6.88
N LEU A 561 37.81 7.59 7.72
CA LEU A 561 36.54 7.04 7.28
C LEU A 561 35.62 8.21 6.95
N ILE A 562 35.17 8.30 5.70
CA ILE A 562 34.29 9.37 5.24
C ILE A 562 32.93 8.76 4.87
N LEU A 563 31.88 9.32 5.45
CA LEU A 563 30.50 9.15 5.01
C LEU A 563 30.15 10.32 4.09
N GLN A 564 29.59 10.03 2.93
CA GLN A 564 29.18 11.01 1.94
C GLN A 564 27.69 10.86 1.65
N ASP A 565 26.97 11.98 1.69
CA ASP A 565 25.56 12.05 1.36
C ASP A 565 25.38 12.16 -0.16
N LYS A 566 24.45 11.38 -0.69
CA LYS A 566 24.10 11.40 -2.10
C LYS A 566 22.98 12.41 -2.30
N VAL A 567 23.34 13.59 -2.81
CA VAL A 567 22.35 14.63 -3.09
C VAL A 567 21.47 14.18 -4.25
N ALA A 568 20.16 14.08 -4.00
CA ALA A 568 19.17 13.73 -5.02
C ALA A 568 19.35 14.58 -6.29
N ASP A 569 19.29 13.93 -7.45
CA ASP A 569 19.43 14.52 -8.79
C ASP A 569 20.80 15.17 -9.12
N THR A 570 21.88 14.82 -8.40
CA THR A 570 23.24 15.23 -8.78
C THR A 570 24.24 14.07 -8.74
N THR A 571 25.34 14.18 -9.49
CA THR A 571 26.49 13.25 -9.45
C THR A 571 27.51 13.60 -8.37
N VAL A 572 27.25 14.65 -7.57
CA VAL A 572 28.21 15.18 -6.58
C VAL A 572 27.83 14.67 -5.20
N ASP A 573 28.69 13.81 -4.66
CA ASP A 573 28.59 13.35 -3.27
C ASP A 573 29.08 14.46 -2.33
N ARG A 574 28.31 14.77 -1.26
CA ARG A 574 28.69 15.78 -0.26
C ARG A 574 29.25 15.12 1.00
N PRO A 575 30.33 15.62 1.60
CA PRO A 575 30.80 15.10 2.89
C PRO A 575 29.69 15.23 3.94
N TYR A 576 29.39 14.13 4.63
CA TYR A 576 28.37 14.08 5.68
C TYR A 576 29.01 14.04 7.08
N ALA A 577 29.82 13.01 7.33
CA ALA A 577 30.54 12.83 8.58
C ALA A 577 31.89 12.15 8.29
N SER A 578 32.87 12.36 9.16
CA SER A 578 34.15 11.66 9.04
C SER A 578 34.70 11.27 10.40
N ARG A 579 35.55 10.25 10.41
CA ARG A 579 36.26 9.80 11.61
C ARG A 579 37.68 9.40 11.27
N ARG A 580 38.62 9.97 12.00
CA ARG A 580 40.04 9.70 11.85
C ARG A 580 40.46 8.40 12.52
N TYR A 581 41.32 7.66 11.82
CA TYR A 581 42.00 6.47 12.30
C TYR A 581 43.50 6.58 11.98
N SER A 582 44.34 5.99 12.82
CA SER A 582 45.77 5.85 12.51
C SER A 582 46.07 4.46 11.96
N MET A 583 46.70 4.39 10.78
CA MET A 583 47.13 3.14 10.18
C MET A 583 48.40 2.62 10.88
N ARG A 584 48.31 1.44 11.48
CA ARG A 584 49.44 0.78 12.18
C ARG A 584 49.46 -0.70 11.86
N ARG A 585 49.64 -1.03 10.59
CA ARG A 585 49.75 -2.42 10.15
C ARG A 585 51.16 -2.93 10.46
N SER A 586 51.24 -4.02 11.22
CA SER A 586 52.46 -4.80 11.35
C SER A 586 52.74 -5.43 9.99
N PHE A 587 53.94 -5.23 9.45
CA PHE A 587 54.38 -5.99 8.27
C PHE A 587 54.42 -7.46 8.66
N THR A 588 53.40 -8.24 8.29
CA THR A 588 53.63 -9.65 7.97
C THR A 588 54.18 -9.65 6.55
N SER A 589 55.50 -9.66 6.44
CA SER A 589 56.13 -10.24 5.27
C SER A 589 55.59 -11.66 5.17
N ASP A 590 54.78 -11.96 4.15
CA ASP A 590 54.58 -13.33 3.69
C ASP A 590 55.90 -13.78 3.06
N PHE A 591 56.86 -14.06 3.93
CA PHE A 591 58.08 -14.82 3.73
C PHE A 591 58.23 -15.67 4.99
N ASP A 592 57.59 -16.84 4.96
CA ASP A 592 57.95 -18.06 5.68
C ASP A 592 57.11 -19.19 5.03
N MET A 593 57.60 -19.78 3.94
CA MET A 593 58.49 -20.95 3.88
C MET A 593 57.73 -22.29 3.81
N PHE A 594 57.76 -22.85 2.58
CA PHE A 594 57.51 -24.23 2.13
C PHE A 594 56.12 -24.86 2.24
#